data_AF-S7RWM2-F1
#
_entry.id   AF-S7RWM2-F1
#
_cell.length_a   1.000
_cell.length_b   1.000
_cell.length_c   1.000
_cell.angle_alpha   90.00
_cell.angle_beta   90.00
_cell.angle_gamma   90.00
#
_symmetry.space_group_name_H-M   'P 1'
#
loop_
_entity.id
_entity.type
_entity.pdbx_description
1 polymer ?
#
loop_
_entity_poly.entity_id
_entity_poly.type
_entity_poly.pdbx_seq_one_letter_code
_entity_poly.pdbx_strand_id
1 'polypeptide(L)' 'MREQHPDDRLETVPKATSHTDPQRRVICQDCPGRLYSVGPGETLKNFELHLKNRQHRQRVADRVANAQTAGH' A
#
# COMPACT_ATOMS: atom_id res chain seq x y z
N MET A 1 -7.92 -8.07 2.86
CA MET A 1 -6.86 -7.03 2.95
C MET A 1 -7.43 -5.63 3.21
N ARG A 2 -8.40 -5.15 2.42
CA ARG A 2 -9.03 -3.82 2.64
C ARG A 2 -9.92 -3.73 3.89
N GLU A 3 -10.47 -4.84 4.36
CA GLU A 3 -11.38 -4.86 5.54
C GLU A 3 -10.67 -4.70 6.89
N GLN A 4 -9.35 -4.97 6.97
CA GLN A 4 -8.57 -4.83 8.23
C GLN A 4 -7.82 -3.50 8.32
N HIS A 5 -7.81 -2.73 7.22
CA HIS A 5 -6.92 -1.60 6.99
C HIS A 5 -7.62 -0.54 6.09
N PRO A 6 -8.75 0.04 6.54
CA PRO A 6 -9.52 0.98 5.71
C PRO A 6 -8.80 2.31 5.50
N ASP A 7 -7.97 2.74 6.45
CA ASP A 7 -7.17 3.96 6.36
C ASP A 7 -5.89 3.79 5.55
N ASP A 8 -5.45 2.58 5.24
CA ASP A 8 -4.20 2.36 4.52
C ASP A 8 -4.37 2.75 3.03
N ARG A 9 -3.61 3.74 2.54
CA ARG A 9 -3.76 4.25 1.17
C ARG A 9 -2.81 3.51 0.23
N LEU A 10 -3.36 2.49 -0.42
CA LEU A 10 -2.63 1.57 -1.29
C LEU A 10 -3.04 1.76 -2.73
N GLU A 11 -2.07 1.95 -3.62
CA GLU A 11 -2.32 2.09 -5.05
C GLU A 11 -1.75 0.89 -5.79
N THR A 12 -2.54 0.32 -6.71
CA THR A 12 -2.10 -0.77 -7.58
C THR A 12 -1.84 -0.20 -8.96
N VAL A 13 -0.57 -0.17 -9.37
CA VAL A 13 -0.16 0.34 -10.67
C VAL A 13 0.17 -0.82 -11.62
N PRO A 14 -0.35 -0.82 -12.86
CA PRO A 14 0.02 -1.81 -13.86
C PRO A 14 1.43 -1.53 -14.39
N LYS A 15 2.25 -2.57 -14.56
CA LYS A 15 3.53 -2.45 -15.26
C LYS A 15 3.25 -2.53 -16.76
N ALA A 16 3.29 -1.39 -17.45
CA ALA A 16 2.88 -1.25 -18.85
C ALA A 16 3.79 -1.97 -19.89
N THR A 17 4.69 -2.86 -19.48
CA THR A 17 5.80 -3.32 -20.33
C THR A 17 5.74 -4.79 -20.74
N SER A 18 4.80 -5.61 -20.26
CA SER A 18 4.80 -7.06 -20.53
C SER A 18 3.43 -7.54 -21.04
N HIS A 19 3.35 -7.82 -22.34
CA HIS A 19 2.16 -8.36 -23.01
C HIS A 19 1.83 -9.82 -22.60
N THR A 20 2.78 -10.51 -21.97
CA THR A 20 2.70 -11.95 -21.67
C THR A 20 2.47 -12.24 -20.18
N ASP A 21 2.61 -11.26 -19.30
CA ASP A 21 2.37 -11.37 -17.85
C ASP A 21 1.91 -10.00 -17.30
N PRO A 22 0.63 -9.84 -16.90
CA PRO A 22 0.13 -8.59 -16.34
C PRO A 22 0.65 -8.40 -14.91
N GLN A 23 1.95 -8.10 -14.79
CA GLN A 23 2.54 -7.82 -13.49
C GLN A 23 2.00 -6.50 -12.95
N ARG A 24 1.34 -6.56 -11.80
CA ARG A 24 0.87 -5.38 -11.08
C ARG A 24 1.86 -5.05 -9.99
N ARG A 25 1.91 -3.79 -9.58
CA ARG A 25 2.73 -3.34 -8.46
C ARG A 25 1.82 -2.68 -7.44
N VAL A 26 2.03 -2.96 -6.16
CA VAL A 26 1.35 -2.29 -5.06
C VAL A 26 2.33 -1.30 -4.44
N ILE A 27 1.89 -0.05 -4.32
CA ILE A 27 2.64 1.01 -3.64
C ILE A 27 1.85 1.50 -2.44
N CYS A 28 2.55 1.75 -1.34
CA CYS A 28 1.99 2.39 -0.17
C CYS A 28 2.19 3.90 -0.29
N GLN A 29 1.11 4.68 -0.29
CA GLN A 29 1.20 6.13 -0.43
C GLN A 29 1.55 6.82 0.90
N ASP A 30 1.41 6.11 2.03
CA ASP A 30 1.82 6.56 3.35
C ASP A 30 3.32 6.36 3.63
N CYS A 31 3.98 5.50 2.85
CA CYS A 31 5.37 5.12 3.05
C CYS A 31 6.17 5.31 1.76
N PRO A 32 6.96 6.40 1.65
CA PRO A 32 7.73 6.66 0.44
C PRO A 32 8.77 5.55 0.21
N GLY A 33 8.77 4.99 -1.01
CA GLY A 33 9.79 4.01 -1.46
C GLY A 33 9.45 2.53 -1.26
N ARG A 34 8.27 2.17 -0.72
CA ARG A 34 7.84 0.76 -0.62
C ARG A 34 7.02 0.36 -1.85
N LEU A 35 7.69 -0.20 -2.86
CA LEU A 35 7.09 -0.77 -4.06
C LEU A 35 7.21 -2.29 -4.04
N TYR A 36 6.07 -2.97 -4.09
CA TYR A 36 6.01 -4.43 -4.16
C TYR A 36 5.47 -4.85 -5.51
N SER A 37 6.15 -5.77 -6.19
CA SER A 37 5.63 -6.39 -7.41
C SER A 37 4.75 -7.58 -7.01
N VAL A 38 3.60 -7.72 -7.66
CA VAL A 38 2.71 -8.87 -7.50
C VAL A 38 2.50 -9.48 -8.88
N GLY A 39 3.18 -10.61 -9.11
CA GLY A 39 2.93 -11.46 -10.28
C GLY A 39 1.76 -12.42 -10.04
N PRO A 40 1.24 -13.07 -11.09
CA PRO A 40 0.26 -14.14 -10.95
C PRO A 40 0.88 -15.33 -10.19
N GLY A 41 0.54 -15.45 -8.90
CA GLY A 41 1.06 -16.47 -7.99
C GLY A 41 1.97 -15.92 -6.88
N GLU A 42 2.35 -14.65 -6.92
CA GLU A 42 3.16 -14.04 -5.88
C GLU A 42 2.26 -13.48 -4.76
N THR A 43 2.45 -13.98 -3.54
CA THR A 43 1.65 -13.56 -2.38
C THR A 43 2.12 -12.24 -1.79
N LEU A 44 1.17 -11.38 -1.44
CA LEU A 44 1.34 -10.12 -0.68
C LEU A 44 1.83 -10.33 0.77
N LYS A 45 2.36 -11.50 1.13
CA LYS A 45 2.70 -11.85 2.52
C LYS A 45 3.73 -10.90 3.14
N ASN A 46 4.72 -10.49 2.36
CA ASN A 46 5.70 -9.47 2.78
C ASN A 46 5.07 -8.07 2.91
N PHE A 47 4.04 -7.80 2.12
CA PHE A 47 3.29 -6.56 2.18
C PHE A 47 2.39 -6.51 3.41
N GLU A 48 1.77 -7.62 3.80
CA GLU A 48 0.99 -7.74 5.04
C GLU A 48 1.83 -7.44 6.28
N LEU A 49 3.08 -7.87 6.31
CA LEU A 49 4.02 -7.52 7.39
C LEU A 49 4.29 -6.01 7.41
N HIS A 50 4.39 -5.38 6.24
CA HIS A 50 4.52 -3.93 6.15
C HIS A 50 3.28 -3.21 6.73
N LEU A 51 2.07 -3.68 6.43
CA LEU A 51 0.83 -3.11 6.99
C LEU A 51 0.74 -3.28 8.52
N LYS A 52 1.25 -4.38 9.06
CA LYS A 52 1.32 -4.63 10.50
C LYS A 52 2.46 -3.88 11.19
N ASN A 53 3.40 -3.32 10.43
CA ASN A 53 4.57 -2.64 11.00
C ASN A 53 4.16 -1.37 11.76
N ARG A 54 4.68 -1.20 12.97
CA ARG A 54 4.32 -0.06 13.83
C ARG A 54 4.61 1.29 13.18
N GLN A 55 5.72 1.42 12.46
CA GLN A 55 6.08 2.67 11.79
C GLN A 55 5.09 3.04 10.67
N HIS A 56 4.59 2.03 9.95
CA HIS A 56 3.55 2.25 8.94
C HIS A 56 2.26 2.73 9.60
N ARG A 57 1.81 2.02 10.65
CA ARG A 57 0.63 2.42 11.43
C ARG A 57 0.73 3.83 12.00
N GLN A 58 1.92 4.22 12.49
CA GLN A 58 2.14 5.58 12.98
C GLN A 58 2.00 6.62 11.87
N ARG A 59 2.56 6.38 10.67
CA ARG A 59 2.40 7.29 9.54
C ARG A 59 0.96 7.41 9.07
N VAL A 60 0.23 6.30 9.02
CA VAL A 60 -1.21 6.31 8.72
C VAL A 60 -1.97 7.12 9.77
N ALA A 61 -1.69 6.90 11.06
CA ALA A 61 -2.33 7.64 12.15
C ALA A 61 -2.03 9.16 12.09
N ASP A 62 -0.77 9.54 11.87
CA ASP A 62 -0.37 10.94 11.66
C ASP A 62 -1.12 11.57 10.48
N ARG A 63 -1.18 10.87 9.34
CA ARG A 63 -1.91 11.34 8.15
C ARG A 63 -3.40 11.47 8.42
N VAL A 64 -4.04 10.48 9.05
CA VAL A 64 -5.48 10.51 9.37
C VAL A 64 -5.78 11.64 10.34
N ALA A 65 -4.96 11.81 11.39
CA ALA A 65 -5.09 12.92 12.33
C ALA A 65 -4.94 14.27 11.62
N ASN A 66 -3.96 14.43 10.72
CA ASN A 66 -3.75 15.67 9.99
C ASN A 66 -4.85 15.95 8.96
N ALA A 67 -5.34 14.92 8.26
CA ALA A 67 -6.45 15.02 7.31
C ALA A 67 -7.77 15.42 7.98
N GLN A 68 -7.99 15.00 9.24
CA GLN A 68 -9.14 15.45 10.03
C GLN A 68 -9.02 16.93 10.45
N THR A 69 -7.80 17.43 10.66
CA THR A 69 -7.56 18.84 11.04
C THR A 69 -7.58 19.81 9.85
N ALA A 70 -7.33 19.35 8.63
CA ALA A 70 -7.30 20.19 7.42
C ALA A 70 -8.67 20.37 6.74
N GLY A 71 -9.76 19.93 7.39
CA GLY A 71 -11.11 19.89 6.82
C GLY A 71 -12.19 20.58 7.66
N HIS A 72 -11.86 21.66 8.38
CA HIS A 72 -12.84 22.56 8.99
C HIS A 72 -12.60 24.02 8.56
#